data_AF-A0A850BD01-F1
#
_entry.id   AF-A0A850BD01-F1
#
_cell.length_a   1.000
_cell.length_b   1.000
_cell.length_c   1.000
_cell.angle_alpha   90.00
_cell.angle_beta   90.00
_cell.angle_gamma   90.00
#
_symmetry.space_group_name_H-M   'P 1'
#
loop_
_entity.id
_entity.type
_entity.pdbx_description
1 polymer ?
#
loop_
_entity_poly.entity_id
_entity_poly.type
_entity_poly.pdbx_seq_one_letter_code
_entity_poly.pdbx_strand_id
1 'polypeptide(L)'
;MPTQPIAYSHAVHAGELQVPCMYCHYSAERGRYAGIPSAQICMNCHAQVLPDHPEIQKVKASIDSGKPIAWKRVHKVPDHTFFDHSAHVAANVQCQTCHGDVQTMPRVGQFAPLTMGWCLDCHRSQPAGPGDTEVGGAHRLSDCVVCHH
;
A
#
# COMPACT_ATOMS: atom_id res chain seq x y z
N MET A 1 -9.84 -5.67 12.67
CA MET A 1 -9.81 -5.10 11.31
C MET A 1 -11.08 -4.30 11.06
N PRO A 2 -11.00 -3.05 10.58
CA PRO A 2 -12.20 -2.23 10.38
C PRO A 2 -13.09 -2.83 9.28
N THR A 3 -14.41 -2.73 9.46
CA THR A 3 -15.37 -3.03 8.39
C THR A 3 -15.31 -1.94 7.33
N GLN A 4 -14.99 -2.35 6.10
CA GLN A 4 -14.87 -1.47 4.92
C GLN A 4 -16.25 -1.19 4.30
N PRO A 5 -16.41 -0.05 3.58
CA PRO A 5 -17.65 0.27 2.89
C PRO A 5 -17.98 -0.73 1.76
N ILE A 6 -16.94 -1.28 1.13
CA ILE A 6 -17.03 -2.33 0.11
C ILE A 6 -16.21 -3.52 0.60
N ALA A 7 -16.77 -4.72 0.54
CA ALA A 7 -16.12 -5.97 0.92
C ALA A 7 -15.16 -6.46 -0.18
N TYR A 8 -14.12 -5.65 -0.45
CA TYR A 8 -13.08 -5.98 -1.40
C TYR A 8 -12.13 -7.06 -0.86
N SER A 9 -11.89 -8.10 -1.66
CA SER A 9 -11.00 -9.22 -1.33
C SER A 9 -9.72 -9.17 -2.16
N HIS A 10 -8.56 -8.99 -1.50
CA HIS A 10 -7.27 -9.15 -2.17
C HIS A 10 -6.98 -10.63 -2.48
N ALA A 11 -7.51 -11.56 -1.68
CA ALA A 11 -7.38 -12.98 -1.92
C ALA A 11 -7.89 -13.41 -3.30
N VAL A 12 -9.01 -12.85 -3.75
CA VAL A 12 -9.54 -13.14 -5.09
C VAL A 12 -8.71 -12.43 -6.17
N HIS A 13 -8.46 -11.13 -6.02
CA HIS A 13 -7.84 -10.35 -7.09
C HIS A 13 -6.34 -10.64 -7.25
N ALA A 14 -5.56 -10.50 -6.17
CA ALA A 14 -4.12 -10.73 -6.21
C ALA A 14 -3.74 -12.21 -6.03
N GLY A 15 -4.56 -12.98 -5.31
CA GLY A 15 -4.31 -14.40 -5.03
C GLY A 15 -4.82 -15.32 -6.14
N GLU A 16 -6.13 -15.44 -6.32
CA GLU A 16 -6.69 -16.39 -7.29
C GLU A 16 -6.47 -15.93 -8.74
N LEU A 17 -6.72 -14.65 -9.01
CA LEU A 17 -6.64 -14.08 -10.37
C LEU A 17 -5.26 -13.51 -10.72
N GLN A 18 -4.33 -13.50 -9.75
CA GLN A 18 -2.94 -13.06 -9.95
C GLN A 18 -2.83 -11.63 -10.55
N VAL A 19 -3.79 -10.75 -10.24
CA VAL A 19 -3.72 -9.34 -10.65
C VAL A 19 -2.52 -8.68 -9.96
N PRO A 20 -1.58 -8.07 -10.72
CA PRO A 20 -0.40 -7.45 -10.13
C PRO A 20 -0.75 -6.32 -9.17
N CYS A 21 -0.02 -6.21 -8.05
CA CYS A 21 -0.25 -5.16 -7.03
C CYS A 21 -0.26 -3.75 -7.65
N MET A 22 0.66 -3.50 -8.58
CA MET A 22 0.86 -2.21 -9.24
C MET A 22 -0.24 -1.84 -10.23
N TYR A 23 -1.12 -2.78 -10.62
CA TYR A 23 -2.27 -2.45 -11.47
C TYR A 23 -3.21 -1.46 -10.75
N CYS A 24 -3.48 -1.72 -9.48
CA CYS A 24 -4.34 -0.87 -8.65
C CYS A 24 -3.53 0.21 -7.91
N HIS A 25 -2.35 -0.14 -7.39
CA HIS A 25 -1.51 0.75 -6.57
C HIS A 25 -0.37 1.40 -7.36
N TYR A 26 -0.63 1.78 -8.62
CA TYR A 26 0.36 2.29 -9.57
C TYR A 26 1.19 3.48 -9.05
N SER A 27 0.65 4.31 -8.14
CA SER A 27 1.36 5.44 -7.56
C SER A 27 2.49 5.05 -6.60
N ALA A 28 2.53 3.80 -6.13
CA ALA A 28 3.57 3.33 -5.20
C ALA A 28 4.98 3.45 -5.78
N GLU A 29 5.13 3.31 -7.10
CA GLU A 29 6.42 3.46 -7.80
C GLU A 29 6.82 4.92 -8.03
N ARG A 30 5.89 5.88 -7.90
CA ARG A 30 6.07 7.26 -8.38
C ARG A 30 6.13 8.31 -7.30
N GLY A 31 5.66 8.00 -6.10
CA GLY A 31 5.83 8.94 -5.01
C GLY A 31 5.41 8.42 -3.65
N ARG A 32 5.24 9.39 -2.75
CA ARG A 32 5.12 9.14 -1.32
C ARG A 32 4.01 8.18 -0.93
N TYR A 33 2.88 8.25 -1.62
CA TYR A 33 1.69 7.49 -1.29
C TYR A 33 1.38 6.46 -2.39
N ALA A 34 1.29 5.18 -2.03
CA ALA A 34 0.74 4.16 -2.92
C ALA A 34 -0.70 4.45 -3.34
N GLY A 35 -1.47 5.12 -2.47
CA GLY A 35 -2.85 5.52 -2.74
C GLY A 35 -3.83 4.35 -2.83
N ILE A 36 -5.12 4.66 -2.79
CA ILE A 36 -6.18 3.72 -3.17
C ILE A 36 -6.67 4.19 -4.54
N PRO A 37 -6.83 3.29 -5.53
CA PRO A 37 -7.26 3.70 -6.86
C PRO A 37 -8.62 4.37 -6.84
N SER A 38 -8.92 5.13 -7.90
CA SER A 38 -10.28 5.60 -8.14
C SER A 38 -11.22 4.41 -8.34
N ALA A 39 -12.50 4.60 -8.03
CA ALA A 39 -13.52 3.59 -8.28
C ALA A 39 -13.61 3.16 -9.76
N GLN A 40 -13.15 4.01 -10.69
CA GLN A 40 -13.16 3.73 -12.12
C GLN A 40 -12.31 2.50 -12.50
N ILE A 41 -11.17 2.29 -11.82
CA ILE A 41 -10.31 1.12 -12.09
C ILE A 41 -11.08 -0.19 -11.88
N CYS A 42 -11.97 -0.24 -10.89
CA CYS A 42 -12.82 -1.41 -10.66
C CYS A 42 -13.71 -1.72 -11.87
N MET A 43 -14.21 -0.69 -12.54
CA MET A 43 -15.12 -0.83 -13.68
C MET A 43 -14.42 -1.21 -14.98
N ASN A 44 -13.09 -1.19 -15.05
CA ASN A 44 -12.35 -1.69 -16.22
C ASN A 44 -12.67 -3.16 -16.52
N CYS A 45 -13.00 -3.95 -15.50
CA CYS A 45 -13.43 -5.35 -15.63
C CYS A 45 -14.88 -5.56 -15.21
N HIS A 46 -15.33 -4.93 -14.12
CA HIS A 46 -16.65 -5.19 -13.54
C HIS A 46 -17.84 -4.63 -14.32
N ALA A 47 -17.58 -3.94 -15.45
CA ALA A 47 -18.60 -3.70 -16.46
C ALA A 47 -19.10 -5.01 -17.10
N GLN A 48 -18.27 -6.05 -17.13
CA GLN A 48 -18.57 -7.36 -17.73
C GLN A 48 -18.49 -8.51 -16.71
N VAL A 49 -17.62 -8.39 -15.71
CA VAL A 49 -17.42 -9.43 -14.69
C VAL A 49 -18.28 -9.14 -13.47
N LEU A 50 -19.29 -10.00 -13.24
CA LEU A 50 -20.21 -9.91 -12.11
C LEU A 50 -20.83 -8.50 -11.93
N PRO A 51 -21.38 -7.90 -13.01
CA PRO A 51 -21.87 -6.52 -12.96
C PRO A 51 -22.99 -6.31 -11.94
N ASP A 52 -23.77 -7.35 -11.63
CA ASP A 52 -24.92 -7.30 -10.73
C ASP A 52 -24.59 -7.66 -9.28
N HIS A 53 -23.33 -7.98 -8.98
CA HIS A 53 -22.92 -8.33 -7.62
C HIS A 53 -23.12 -7.15 -6.65
N PRO A 54 -23.65 -7.36 -5.43
CA PRO A 54 -23.99 -6.27 -4.51
C PRO A 54 -22.82 -5.32 -4.19
N GLU A 55 -21.60 -5.84 -4.05
CA GLU A 55 -20.42 -5.01 -3.81
C GLU A 55 -20.02 -4.16 -5.03
N ILE A 56 -20.26 -4.66 -6.25
CA ILE A 56 -20.01 -3.90 -7.49
C ILE A 56 -21.06 -2.81 -7.68
N GLN A 57 -22.30 -3.05 -7.27
CA GLN A 57 -23.34 -2.02 -7.27
C GLN A 57 -22.99 -0.84 -6.35
N LYS A 58 -22.31 -1.09 -5.22
CA LYS A 58 -21.76 -0.01 -4.37
C LYS A 58 -20.67 0.79 -5.07
N VAL A 59 -19.80 0.14 -5.86
CA VAL A 59 -18.78 0.82 -6.69
C VAL A 59 -19.45 1.71 -7.73
N LYS A 60 -20.43 1.17 -8.49
CA LYS A 60 -21.20 1.92 -9.49
C LYS A 60 -21.86 3.15 -8.87
N ALA A 61 -22.53 2.98 -7.73
CA ALA A 61 -23.16 4.10 -7.01
C ALA A 61 -22.16 5.21 -6.60
N SER A 62 -20.92 4.85 -6.24
CA SER A 62 -19.85 5.82 -5.95
C SER A 62 -19.45 6.61 -7.21
N ILE A 63 -19.37 5.95 -8.36
CA ILE A 63 -19.06 6.59 -9.65
C ILE A 63 -20.21 7.50 -10.08
N ASP A 64 -21.44 7.00 -10.07
CA ASP A 64 -22.64 7.72 -10.53
C ASP A 64 -22.91 8.98 -9.69
N SER A 65 -22.66 8.90 -8.38
CA SER A 65 -22.82 10.03 -7.46
C SER A 65 -21.62 11.00 -7.47
N GLY A 66 -20.51 10.64 -8.13
CA GLY A 66 -19.25 11.39 -8.09
C GLY A 66 -18.60 11.44 -6.70
N LYS A 67 -19.10 10.68 -5.72
CA LYS A 67 -18.59 10.68 -4.34
C LYS A 67 -17.58 9.54 -4.16
N PRO A 68 -16.32 9.82 -3.80
CA PRO A 68 -15.32 8.77 -3.58
C PRO A 68 -15.72 7.80 -2.47
N ILE A 69 -15.31 6.54 -2.61
CA ILE A 69 -15.49 5.51 -1.58
C ILE A 69 -14.67 5.91 -0.34
N ALA A 70 -15.34 6.05 0.81
CA ALA A 70 -14.72 6.41 2.09
C ALA A 70 -14.04 5.20 2.74
N TRP A 71 -12.93 4.75 2.16
CA TRP A 71 -12.14 3.64 2.67
C TRP A 71 -11.60 3.91 4.08
N LYS A 72 -11.68 2.90 4.96
CA LYS A 72 -11.08 2.98 6.29
C LYS A 72 -9.62 2.56 6.18
N ARG A 73 -8.72 3.51 6.38
CA ARG A 73 -7.27 3.28 6.35
C ARG A 73 -6.86 2.23 7.41
N VAL A 74 -6.10 1.24 6.99
CA VAL A 74 -5.58 0.17 7.88
C VAL A 74 -4.17 0.52 8.36
N HIS A 75 -3.28 0.87 7.45
CA HIS A 75 -1.90 1.26 7.76
C HIS A 75 -1.81 2.78 7.86
N LYS A 76 -1.42 3.30 9.04
CA LYS A 76 -1.14 4.72 9.24
C LYS A 76 0.14 4.85 10.07
N VAL A 77 1.19 5.41 9.46
CA VAL A 77 2.33 5.97 10.19
C VAL A 77 1.96 7.35 10.74
N PRO A 78 2.60 7.83 11.81
CA PRO A 78 2.37 9.17 12.34
C PRO A 78 2.56 10.26 11.28
N ASP A 79 1.82 11.37 11.39
CA ASP A 79 1.81 12.41 10.36
C ASP A 79 3.15 13.20 10.29
N HIS A 80 3.93 13.19 11.39
CA HIS A 80 5.29 13.74 11.47
C HIS A 80 6.36 12.77 10.92
N THR A 81 5.96 11.62 10.37
CA THR A 81 6.85 10.68 9.71
C THR A 81 6.77 10.86 8.19
N PHE A 82 7.92 11.16 7.59
CA PHE A 82 8.11 11.10 6.15
C PHE A 82 8.39 9.65 5.72
N PHE A 83 7.47 9.08 4.96
CA PHE A 83 7.57 7.73 4.39
C PHE A 83 7.24 7.80 2.91
N ASP A 84 8.17 7.41 2.04
CA ASP A 84 8.00 7.44 0.59
C ASP A 84 7.96 6.02 -0.01
N HIS A 85 6.83 5.62 -0.61
CA HIS A 85 6.73 4.30 -1.24
C HIS A 85 7.70 4.14 -2.42
N SER A 86 7.92 5.19 -3.22
CA SER A 86 8.75 5.10 -4.43
C SER A 86 10.19 4.74 -4.12
N ALA A 87 10.73 5.26 -3.02
CA ALA A 87 12.08 4.92 -2.55
C ALA A 87 12.22 3.43 -2.21
N HIS A 88 11.21 2.85 -1.53
CA HIS A 88 11.24 1.44 -1.13
C HIS A 88 11.00 0.50 -2.30
N VAL A 89 10.08 0.85 -3.21
CA VAL A 89 9.84 0.07 -4.43
C VAL A 89 11.06 0.11 -5.36
N ALA A 90 11.71 1.27 -5.51
CA ALA A 90 12.95 1.40 -6.29
C ALA A 90 14.12 0.59 -5.70
N ALA A 91 14.14 0.39 -4.38
CA ALA A 91 15.07 -0.49 -3.70
C ALA A 91 14.69 -1.98 -3.78
N ASN A 92 13.68 -2.36 -4.58
CA ASN A 92 13.15 -3.72 -4.70
C ASN A 92 12.68 -4.33 -3.38
N VAL A 93 12.21 -3.50 -2.43
CA VAL A 93 11.58 -4.01 -1.20
C VAL A 93 10.22 -4.60 -1.57
N GLN A 94 10.03 -5.89 -1.28
CA GLN A 94 8.79 -6.59 -1.56
C GLN A 94 7.63 -6.00 -0.74
N CYS A 95 6.46 -5.85 -1.36
CA CYS A 95 5.26 -5.32 -0.71
C CYS A 95 4.91 -6.12 0.57
N GLN A 96 5.11 -7.44 0.50
CA GLN A 96 4.81 -8.41 1.55
C GLN A 96 5.69 -8.23 2.79
N THR A 97 6.89 -7.65 2.66
CA THR A 97 7.76 -7.37 3.81
C THR A 97 7.05 -6.46 4.82
N CYS A 98 6.28 -5.48 4.34
CA CYS A 98 5.57 -4.52 5.18
C CYS A 98 4.10 -4.91 5.38
N HIS A 99 3.43 -5.38 4.32
CA HIS A 99 1.98 -5.60 4.33
C HIS A 99 1.56 -7.06 4.58
N GLY A 100 2.52 -7.98 4.67
CA GLY A 100 2.28 -9.42 4.78
C GLY A 100 1.76 -10.02 3.47
N ASP A 101 1.33 -11.28 3.52
CA ASP A 101 0.77 -11.99 2.37
C ASP A 101 -0.64 -11.50 2.00
N VAL A 102 -0.74 -10.26 1.52
CA VAL A 102 -1.98 -9.60 1.15
C VAL A 102 -2.78 -10.38 0.11
N GLN A 103 -2.11 -11.14 -0.76
CA GLN A 103 -2.74 -12.03 -1.74
C GLN A 103 -3.50 -13.20 -1.10
N THR A 104 -3.41 -13.39 0.23
CA THR A 104 -4.18 -14.39 0.97
C THR A 104 -5.27 -13.74 1.84
N MET A 105 -5.42 -12.41 1.81
CA MET A 105 -6.29 -11.66 2.72
C MET A 105 -7.64 -11.32 2.07
N PRO A 106 -8.76 -11.91 2.53
CA PRO A 106 -10.10 -11.46 2.13
C PRO A 106 -10.45 -10.08 2.67
N ARG A 107 -9.79 -9.68 3.77
CA ARG A 107 -9.85 -8.34 4.33
C ARG A 107 -8.46 -7.97 4.82
N VAL A 108 -7.95 -6.81 4.38
CA VAL A 108 -6.62 -6.37 4.77
C VAL A 108 -6.55 -6.10 6.27
N GLY A 109 -5.53 -6.66 6.90
CA GLY A 109 -5.10 -6.36 8.26
C GLY A 109 -3.75 -5.68 8.28
N GLN A 110 -3.41 -5.12 9.43
CA GLN A 110 -2.04 -4.71 9.67
C GLN A 110 -1.21 -5.95 10.02
N PHE A 111 -0.14 -6.17 9.26
CA PHE A 111 0.80 -7.29 9.48
C PHE A 111 2.01 -6.82 10.27
N ALA A 112 2.81 -5.91 9.70
CA ALA A 112 3.94 -5.33 10.39
C ALA A 112 3.49 -4.23 11.37
N PRO A 113 4.21 -4.01 12.48
CA PRO A 113 3.88 -2.97 13.45
C PRO A 113 4.11 -1.55 12.90
N LEU A 114 5.00 -1.38 11.90
CA LEU A 114 5.38 -0.09 11.31
C LEU A 114 5.79 0.96 12.35
N THR A 115 6.43 0.51 13.44
CA THR A 115 6.99 1.36 14.48
C THR A 115 8.39 1.83 14.08
N MET A 116 8.85 2.93 14.67
CA MET A 116 10.20 3.46 14.42
C MET A 116 11.28 2.39 14.60
N GLY A 117 11.21 1.59 15.69
CA GLY A 117 12.16 0.51 15.94
C GLY A 117 12.18 -0.53 14.82
N TRP A 118 10.99 -0.95 14.36
CA TRP A 118 10.87 -1.89 13.24
C TRP A 118 11.45 -1.33 11.93
N CYS A 119 11.20 -0.06 11.63
CA CYS A 119 11.78 0.60 10.47
C CYS A 119 13.31 0.66 10.57
N LEU A 120 13.85 1.11 11.71
CA LEU A 120 15.29 1.22 11.93
C LEU A 120 15.99 -0.13 11.86
N ASP A 121 15.40 -1.19 12.42
CA ASP A 121 15.95 -2.53 12.37
C ASP A 121 16.00 -3.05 10.92
N CYS A 122 14.95 -2.80 10.14
CA CYS A 122 14.95 -3.07 8.71
C CYS A 122 16.07 -2.30 7.99
N HIS A 123 16.15 -0.98 8.16
CA HIS A 123 17.17 -0.15 7.52
C HIS A 123 18.60 -0.58 7.90
N ARG A 124 18.87 -0.92 9.17
CA ARG A 124 20.19 -1.42 9.60
C ARG A 124 20.57 -2.77 8.99
N SER A 125 19.58 -3.60 8.65
CA SER A 125 19.79 -4.91 8.06
C SER A 125 20.01 -4.87 6.54
N GLN A 126 19.72 -3.74 5.90
CA GLN A 126 19.93 -3.59 4.46
C GLN A 126 21.39 -3.21 4.18
N PRO A 127 21.96 -3.68 3.06
CA PRO A 127 23.23 -3.17 2.59
C PRO A 127 23.09 -1.67 2.27
N ALA A 128 24.15 -0.90 2.53
CA ALA A 128 24.21 0.51 2.14
C ALA A 128 23.89 0.65 0.64
N GLY A 129 22.89 1.47 0.32
CA GLY A 129 22.42 1.74 -1.03
C GLY A 129 23.28 2.79 -1.77
N PRO A 130 23.05 2.97 -3.07
CA PRO A 130 23.73 4.00 -3.85
C PRO A 130 23.40 5.42 -3.31
N GLY A 131 24.41 6.14 -2.81
CA GLY A 131 24.25 7.46 -2.20
C GLY A 131 24.33 7.47 -0.67
N ASP A 132 24.56 6.31 -0.06
CA ASP A 132 24.91 6.16 1.34
C ASP A 132 26.43 6.37 1.47
N THR A 133 26.88 7.61 1.38
CA THR A 133 28.26 7.93 1.79
C THR A 133 28.34 7.73 3.29
N GLU A 134 29.19 6.80 3.74
CA GLU A 134 29.52 6.62 5.15
C GLU A 134 30.17 7.89 5.72
N VAL A 135 29.36 8.85 6.15
CA VAL A 135 29.85 9.97 6.95
C VAL A 135 29.82 9.52 8.40
N GLY A 136 30.92 8.94 8.88
CA GLY A 136 31.11 8.62 10.30
C GLY A 136 30.53 7.28 10.78
N GLY A 137 30.28 6.31 9.90
CA GLY A 137 29.91 4.94 10.28
C GLY A 137 28.43 4.72 10.65
N ALA A 138 27.56 5.71 10.42
CA ALA A 138 26.12 5.58 10.59
C ALA A 138 25.42 5.42 9.21
N HIS A 139 24.50 4.45 9.11
CA HIS A 139 23.68 4.27 7.91
C HIS A 139 22.74 5.47 7.78
N ARG A 140 22.87 6.26 6.70
CA ARG A 140 22.05 7.46 6.40
C ARG A 140 20.55 7.26 6.61
N LEU A 141 20.02 6.09 6.29
CA LEU A 141 18.60 5.75 6.44
C LEU A 141 18.17 5.54 7.91
N SER A 142 19.11 5.56 8.85
CA SER A 142 18.86 5.55 10.29
C SER A 142 18.87 6.95 10.92
N ASP A 143 19.16 8.01 10.15
CA ASP A 143 19.16 9.37 10.65
C ASP A 143 17.74 9.89 10.86
N CYS A 144 17.48 10.48 12.03
CA CYS A 144 16.15 10.97 12.40
C CYS A 144 15.56 11.93 11.37
N VAL A 145 16.38 12.80 10.78
CA VAL A 145 15.99 13.84 9.82
C VAL A 145 15.56 13.29 8.45
N VAL A 146 15.88 12.03 8.15
CA VAL A 146 15.42 11.37 6.92
C VAL A 146 13.96 10.93 7.04
N CYS A 147 13.55 10.57 8.26
CA CYS A 147 12.22 10.03 8.55
C CYS A 147 11.28 11.07 9.18
N HIS A 148 11.80 12.19 9.66
CA HIS A 148 11.04 13.20 10.39
C HIS A 148 11.29 14.60 9.82
N HIS A 149 10.22 15.39 9.78
CA HIS A 149 10.27 16.83 9.52
C HIS A 149 10.10 17.61 10.82
#